data_AF-T1BAC0-F1
#
_entry.id   AF-T1BAC0-F1
#
_cell.length_a   1.000
_cell.length_b   1.000
_cell.length_c   1.000
_cell.angle_alpha   90.00
_cell.angle_beta   90.00
_cell.angle_gamma   90.00
#
_symmetry.space_group_name_H-M   'P 1'
#
loop_
_entity.id
_entity.type
_entity.pdbx_description
1 polymer ?
#
loop_
_entity_poly.entity_id
_entity_poly.type
_entity_poly.pdbx_seq_one_letter_code
_entity_poly.pdbx_strand_id
1 'polypeptide(L)'
;MDEVRVMKPIRTQTKGTKPLNFGGVFPHKRDPAKKEEPINTLAIYTFLADVEYQVRAHFEWNEHQSGLADDRIDGKHFAIARRMLELGGRQDIFLGTRDCQGYVEPCEFGSGAGHYDSIDRMDYGLTFHGFDYPDETGEAVLSARFWRPVMEFGHVRFPRPEACDIRKAIRPMTAKRFGKGKLRSVEAEASELGV
;
A
#
# COMPACT_ATOMS: atom_id res chain seq x y z
N MET A 1 -0.86 0.05 9.88
CA MET A 1 -0.88 1.52 9.85
C MET A 1 -1.80 1.98 10.94
N ASP A 2 -1.37 2.98 11.70
CA ASP A 2 -2.13 3.48 12.85
C ASP A 2 -2.83 4.78 12.51
N GLU A 3 -2.08 5.71 11.90
CA GLU A 3 -2.57 7.06 11.65
C GLU A 3 -1.86 7.72 10.47
N VAL A 4 -2.57 8.55 9.74
CA VAL A 4 -2.00 9.47 8.75
C VAL A 4 -2.46 10.89 9.05
N ARG A 5 -1.56 11.85 8.93
CA ARG A 5 -1.87 13.28 8.97
C ARG A 5 -1.72 13.86 7.56
N VAL A 6 -2.77 14.51 7.08
CA VAL A 6 -2.79 15.17 5.77
C VAL A 6 -2.26 16.59 5.92
N MET A 7 -1.09 16.87 5.34
CA MET A 7 -0.39 18.14 5.58
C MET A 7 -0.86 19.23 4.63
N LYS A 8 -1.10 18.89 3.36
CA LYS A 8 -1.44 19.83 2.28
C LYS A 8 -2.92 19.79 1.89
N PRO A 9 -3.48 20.89 1.35
CA PRO A 9 -4.86 20.91 0.88
C PRO A 9 -5.11 19.85 -0.20
N ILE A 10 -6.20 19.12 -0.09
CA ILE A 10 -6.67 18.17 -1.10
C ILE A 10 -7.03 18.95 -2.36
N ARG A 11 -6.24 18.75 -3.41
CA ARG A 11 -6.44 19.33 -4.73
C ARG A 11 -6.33 18.23 -5.78
N THR A 12 -7.06 18.40 -6.87
CA THR A 12 -7.06 17.43 -7.97
C THR A 12 -6.59 18.05 -9.27
N GLN A 13 -5.91 17.26 -10.09
CA GLN A 13 -5.52 17.62 -11.45
C GLN A 13 -5.96 16.52 -12.43
N THR A 14 -6.68 16.92 -13.46
CA THR A 14 -7.11 16.03 -14.55
C THR A 14 -6.01 15.89 -15.59
N LYS A 15 -5.69 14.67 -16.00
CA LYS A 15 -4.72 14.37 -17.06
C LYS A 15 -5.28 13.35 -18.05
N GLY A 16 -4.99 13.57 -19.32
CA GLY A 16 -5.13 12.54 -20.34
C GLY A 16 -4.07 11.46 -20.14
N THR A 17 -4.49 10.20 -20.08
CA THR A 17 -3.62 9.04 -19.85
C THR A 17 -3.79 8.03 -20.97
N LYS A 18 -2.79 7.15 -21.13
CA LYS A 18 -2.83 6.02 -22.04
C LYS A 18 -2.72 4.71 -21.27
N PRO A 19 -3.80 4.23 -20.62
CA PRO A 19 -3.74 3.03 -19.81
C PRO A 19 -3.44 1.80 -20.66
N LEU A 20 -2.58 0.93 -20.13
CA LEU A 20 -2.30 -0.37 -20.72
C LEU A 20 -3.55 -1.25 -20.70
N ASN A 21 -3.94 -1.73 -21.88
CA ASN A 21 -4.91 -2.80 -22.04
C ASN A 21 -4.17 -4.14 -21.94
N PHE A 22 -4.27 -4.80 -20.78
CA PHE A 22 -3.68 -6.13 -20.57
C PHE A 22 -4.35 -7.24 -21.40
N GLY A 23 -5.49 -6.97 -22.04
CA GLY A 23 -6.11 -7.83 -23.05
C GLY A 23 -5.68 -7.53 -24.50
N GLY A 24 -4.91 -6.44 -24.72
CA GLY A 24 -4.45 -6.03 -26.04
C GLY A 24 -3.51 -7.07 -26.65
N VAL A 25 -3.78 -7.47 -27.90
CA VAL A 25 -3.01 -8.49 -28.61
C VAL A 25 -2.33 -7.86 -29.83
N PHE A 26 -1.03 -8.16 -30.04
CA PHE A 26 -0.33 -7.85 -31.29
C PHE A 26 -0.89 -8.67 -32.48
N PRO A 27 -0.74 -8.18 -33.72
CA PRO A 27 -1.07 -8.93 -34.93
C PRO A 27 -0.36 -10.29 -34.93
N HIS A 28 -1.13 -11.37 -34.87
CA HIS A 28 -0.60 -12.72 -34.98
C HIS A 28 -0.54 -13.11 -36.46
N LYS A 29 0.66 -13.19 -37.04
CA LYS A 29 0.83 -13.58 -38.47
C LYS A 29 0.20 -14.94 -38.84
N ARG A 30 -0.17 -15.79 -37.87
CA ARG A 30 -0.81 -17.10 -38.14
C ARG A 30 -2.33 -17.14 -37.89
N ASP A 31 -2.95 -16.10 -37.33
CA ASP A 31 -4.41 -16.07 -37.12
C ASP A 31 -5.00 -14.70 -37.49
N PRO A 32 -5.42 -14.52 -38.75
CA PRO A 32 -5.97 -13.27 -39.25
C PRO A 32 -7.39 -12.97 -38.75
N ALA A 33 -8.07 -13.90 -38.06
CA ALA A 33 -9.42 -13.69 -37.54
C ALA A 33 -9.45 -13.13 -36.10
N LYS A 34 -8.29 -13.04 -35.44
CA LYS A 34 -8.19 -12.54 -34.07
C LYS A 34 -8.43 -11.03 -34.03
N LYS A 35 -9.49 -10.63 -33.33
CA LYS A 35 -9.88 -9.22 -33.15
C LYS A 35 -8.70 -8.39 -32.61
N GLU A 36 -8.34 -7.35 -33.35
CA GLU A 36 -7.26 -6.43 -32.98
C GLU A 36 -7.75 -5.49 -31.88
N GLU A 37 -7.08 -5.51 -30.74
CA GLU A 37 -7.33 -4.53 -29.67
C GLU A 37 -6.04 -3.75 -29.39
N PRO A 38 -6.08 -2.41 -29.39
CA PRO A 38 -4.91 -1.61 -29.14
C PRO A 38 -4.37 -1.86 -27.72
N ILE A 39 -3.04 -1.91 -27.61
CA ILE A 39 -2.30 -2.14 -26.37
C ILE A 39 -2.59 -1.05 -25.33
N ASN A 40 -3.00 0.13 -25.77
CA ASN A 40 -3.38 1.23 -24.89
C ASN A 40 -4.78 1.74 -25.24
N THR A 41 -5.52 2.12 -24.21
CA THR A 41 -6.74 2.92 -24.35
C THR A 41 -6.41 4.40 -24.15
N LEU A 42 -7.34 5.30 -24.47
CA LEU A 42 -7.26 6.70 -24.06
C LEU A 42 -8.26 6.91 -22.93
N ALA A 43 -7.81 7.47 -21.81
CA ALA A 43 -8.66 7.74 -20.67
C ALA A 43 -8.31 9.09 -20.04
N ILE A 44 -9.26 9.67 -19.31
CA ILE A 44 -9.04 10.87 -18.52
C ILE A 44 -9.04 10.44 -17.05
N TYR A 45 -7.91 10.62 -16.37
CA TYR A 45 -7.76 10.32 -14.95
C TYR A 45 -7.65 11.62 -14.15
N THR A 46 -8.23 11.60 -12.96
CA THR A 46 -8.14 12.70 -11.99
C THR A 46 -7.23 12.28 -10.85
N PHE A 47 -6.10 12.96 -10.70
CA PHE A 47 -5.08 12.65 -9.69
C PHE A 47 -5.15 13.66 -8.56
N LEU A 48 -4.71 13.28 -7.35
CA LEU A 48 -4.34 14.25 -6.32
C LEU A 48 -3.08 14.99 -6.76
N ALA A 49 -2.98 16.27 -6.40
CA ALA A 49 -1.88 17.15 -6.78
C ALA A 49 -1.25 17.79 -5.54
N ASP A 50 0.08 17.85 -5.53
CA ASP A 50 0.88 18.45 -4.45
C ASP A 50 0.48 17.94 -3.06
N VAL A 51 0.65 16.63 -2.85
CA VAL A 51 0.29 15.95 -1.62
C VAL A 51 1.49 15.82 -0.68
N GLU A 52 1.20 15.76 0.62
CA GLU A 52 2.18 15.50 1.67
C GLU A 52 1.47 14.89 2.87
N TYR A 53 2.10 13.87 3.46
CA TYR A 53 1.52 13.08 4.55
C TYR A 53 2.58 12.79 5.60
N GLN A 54 2.21 12.87 6.87
CA GLN A 54 2.94 12.21 7.95
C GLN A 54 2.25 10.89 8.24
N VAL A 55 3.00 9.82 8.42
CA VAL A 55 2.45 8.47 8.63
C VAL A 55 3.02 7.90 9.92
N ARG A 56 2.13 7.38 10.77
CA ARG A 56 2.47 6.59 11.94
C ARG A 56 2.06 5.14 11.73
N ALA A 57 3.02 4.24 11.91
CA ALA A 57 2.80 2.82 11.79
C ALA A 57 3.77 2.05 12.70
N HIS A 58 3.42 0.81 12.98
CA HIS A 58 4.27 -0.19 13.60
C HIS A 58 4.19 -1.49 12.80
N PHE A 59 5.10 -2.43 13.11
CA PHE A 59 5.04 -3.80 12.62
C PHE A 59 4.71 -4.75 13.78
N GLU A 60 4.00 -5.83 13.46
CA GLU A 60 3.72 -6.95 14.36
C GLU A 60 4.27 -8.23 13.70
N TRP A 61 4.56 -9.26 14.49
CA TRP A 61 5.02 -10.53 13.93
C TRP A 61 3.89 -11.24 13.18
N ASN A 62 4.20 -11.75 11.99
CA ASN A 62 3.24 -12.57 11.25
C ASN A 62 3.11 -13.97 11.89
N GLU A 63 2.02 -14.19 12.63
CA GLU A 63 1.73 -15.45 13.31
C GLU A 63 1.40 -16.59 12.35
N HIS A 64 0.89 -16.29 11.15
CA HIS A 64 0.57 -17.28 10.11
C HIS A 64 1.82 -17.89 9.46
N GLN A 65 3.00 -17.29 9.68
CA GLN A 65 4.29 -17.77 9.17
C GLN A 65 5.14 -18.36 10.31
N SER A 66 4.69 -19.46 10.91
CA SER A 66 5.41 -20.14 12.01
C SER A 66 6.83 -20.58 11.63
N GLY A 67 7.09 -20.84 10.35
CA GLY A 67 8.42 -21.20 9.84
C GLY A 67 9.46 -20.07 9.88
N LEU A 68 9.07 -18.84 10.25
CA LEU A 68 9.94 -17.68 10.43
C LEU A 68 10.08 -17.27 11.90
N ALA A 69 9.65 -18.11 12.84
CA ALA A 69 9.73 -17.82 14.27
C ALA A 69 11.15 -17.45 14.73
N ASP A 70 12.16 -18.11 14.19
CA ASP A 70 13.58 -17.88 14.52
C ASP A 70 14.08 -16.50 14.06
N ASP A 71 13.40 -15.85 13.11
CA ASP A 71 13.77 -14.52 12.59
C ASP A 71 12.97 -13.38 13.24
N ARG A 72 12.19 -13.66 14.29
CA ARG A 72 11.39 -12.68 15.05
C ARG A 72 12.26 -11.92 16.07
N ILE A 73 13.23 -11.16 15.58
CA ILE A 73 14.21 -10.42 16.40
C ILE A 73 13.90 -8.92 16.35
N ASP A 74 13.26 -8.38 17.37
CA ASP A 74 12.71 -7.02 17.36
C ASP A 74 13.77 -5.93 17.06
N GLY A 75 14.85 -5.87 17.86
CA GLY A 75 15.89 -4.84 17.70
C GLY A 75 16.56 -4.82 16.32
N LYS A 76 16.61 -5.98 15.65
CA LYS A 76 17.20 -6.14 14.31
C LYS A 76 16.30 -5.55 13.24
N HIS A 77 15.02 -5.93 13.21
CA HIS A 77 14.06 -5.42 12.22
C HIS A 77 13.82 -3.91 12.42
N PHE A 78 13.76 -3.44 13.66
CA PHE A 78 13.64 -2.01 13.96
C PHE A 78 14.86 -1.21 13.46
N ALA A 79 16.08 -1.68 13.71
CA ALA A 79 17.30 -0.99 13.27
C ALA A 79 17.39 -0.90 11.73
N ILE A 80 17.04 -1.98 11.02
CA ILE A 80 17.00 -1.99 9.56
C ILE A 80 15.90 -1.07 9.04
N ALA A 81 14.69 -1.12 9.61
CA ALA A 81 13.58 -0.25 9.21
C ALA A 81 13.95 1.23 9.39
N ARG A 82 14.54 1.60 10.53
CA ARG A 82 15.01 2.98 10.79
C ARG A 82 16.06 3.41 9.80
N ARG A 83 17.09 2.60 9.57
CA ARG A 83 18.16 2.91 8.60
C ARG A 83 17.62 3.07 7.19
N MET A 84 16.70 2.19 6.75
CA MET A 84 16.11 2.29 5.42
C MET A 84 15.24 3.54 5.29
N LEU A 85 14.53 3.94 6.34
CA LEU A 85 13.76 5.18 6.34
C LEU A 85 14.68 6.41 6.21
N GLU A 86 15.81 6.45 6.93
CA GLU A 86 16.82 7.50 6.82
C GLU A 86 17.43 7.62 5.42
N LEU A 87 17.45 6.52 4.65
CA LEU A 87 17.97 6.46 3.28
C LEU A 87 16.90 6.64 2.20
N GLY A 88 15.65 6.96 2.56
CA GLY A 88 14.55 7.18 1.61
C GLY A 88 13.83 5.92 1.15
N GLY A 89 14.05 4.80 1.82
CA GLY A 89 13.48 3.49 1.51
C GLY A 89 14.41 2.62 0.66
N ARG A 90 14.08 1.32 0.59
CA ARG A 90 14.83 0.33 -0.19
C ARG A 90 14.33 0.21 -1.64
N GLN A 91 13.10 0.65 -1.90
CA GLN A 91 12.41 0.53 -3.18
C GLN A 91 11.82 1.88 -3.57
N ASP A 92 11.59 2.07 -4.87
CA ASP A 92 10.88 3.24 -5.38
C ASP A 92 9.51 3.35 -4.72
N ILE A 93 9.18 4.58 -4.28
CA ILE A 93 7.92 4.89 -3.61
C ILE A 93 6.91 5.36 -4.65
N PHE A 94 5.72 4.76 -4.64
CA PHE A 94 4.63 5.10 -5.53
C PHE A 94 3.36 5.44 -4.74
N LEU A 95 2.71 6.54 -5.12
CA LEU A 95 1.44 6.99 -4.57
C LEU A 95 0.28 6.44 -5.40
N GLY A 96 -0.05 5.17 -5.16
CA GLY A 96 -1.18 4.46 -5.78
C GLY A 96 -0.93 3.89 -7.18
N THR A 97 -0.18 4.58 -8.05
CA THR A 97 0.15 4.09 -9.41
C THR A 97 1.62 4.34 -9.76
N ARG A 98 2.13 3.64 -10.79
CA ARG A 98 3.51 3.77 -11.26
C ARG A 98 3.86 5.15 -11.82
N ASP A 99 2.86 5.90 -12.27
CA ASP A 99 3.04 7.25 -12.82
C ASP A 99 3.17 8.32 -11.71
N CYS A 100 2.92 7.95 -10.45
CA CYS A 100 2.92 8.84 -9.30
C CYS A 100 4.06 8.48 -8.34
N GLN A 101 5.30 8.64 -8.79
CA GLN A 101 6.49 8.43 -7.94
C GLN A 101 6.60 9.51 -6.86
N GLY A 102 7.00 9.12 -5.65
CA GLY A 102 7.27 9.99 -4.53
C GLY A 102 8.57 9.60 -3.81
N TYR A 103 8.75 10.11 -2.61
CA TYR A 103 9.84 9.75 -1.70
C TYR A 103 9.33 9.70 -0.26
N VAL A 104 10.15 9.19 0.64
CA VAL A 104 9.89 9.21 2.09
C VAL A 104 11.11 9.73 2.83
N GLU A 105 10.87 10.31 4.00
CA GLU A 105 11.92 10.76 4.91
C GLU A 105 11.45 10.55 6.37
N PRO A 106 12.37 10.41 7.33
CA PRO A 106 12.01 10.37 8.74
C PRO A 106 11.41 11.72 9.16
N CYS A 107 10.29 11.68 9.88
CA CYS A 107 9.68 12.87 10.46
C CYS A 107 9.14 12.59 11.87
N GLU A 108 9.03 13.63 12.68
CA GLU A 108 8.30 13.56 13.95
C GLU A 108 6.80 13.66 13.66
N PHE A 109 6.04 12.63 14.01
CA PHE A 109 4.62 12.60 13.71
C PHE A 109 3.86 13.69 14.48
N GLY A 110 3.12 14.53 13.77
CA GLY A 110 2.41 15.67 14.36
C GLY A 110 3.23 16.97 14.40
N SER A 111 4.50 16.96 13.98
CA SER A 111 5.30 18.19 13.95
C SER A 111 4.90 19.11 12.80
N GLY A 112 5.11 20.41 12.94
CA GLY A 112 4.83 21.39 11.89
C GLY A 112 3.34 21.69 11.70
N ALA A 113 3.05 22.78 10.98
CA ALA A 113 1.69 23.22 10.68
C ALA A 113 1.11 22.44 9.49
N GLY A 114 -0.09 21.91 9.67
CA GLY A 114 -0.88 21.25 8.63
C GLY A 114 -2.04 22.14 8.17
N HIS A 115 -2.45 21.99 6.91
CA HIS A 115 -3.56 22.76 6.33
C HIS A 115 -4.89 22.52 7.06
N TYR A 116 -5.08 21.33 7.61
CA TYR A 116 -6.32 20.87 8.22
C TYR A 116 -6.34 20.98 9.75
N ASP A 117 -5.31 21.54 10.37
CA ASP A 117 -5.17 21.59 11.84
C ASP A 117 -6.32 22.34 12.54
N SER A 118 -6.98 23.27 11.84
CA SER A 118 -8.11 24.05 12.36
C SER A 118 -9.48 23.53 11.93
N ILE A 119 -9.53 22.43 11.17
CA ILE A 119 -10.78 21.83 10.69
C ILE A 119 -11.13 20.68 11.64
N ASP A 120 -12.26 20.82 12.33
CA ASP A 120 -12.71 19.87 13.34
C ASP A 120 -12.95 18.48 12.76
N ARG A 121 -13.65 18.40 11.61
CA ARG A 121 -14.08 17.12 11.06
C ARG A 121 -14.32 17.17 9.55
N MET A 122 -13.91 16.12 8.87
CA MET A 122 -14.24 15.84 7.47
C MET A 122 -14.51 14.34 7.27
N ASP A 123 -15.74 14.01 6.88
CA ASP A 123 -16.17 12.63 6.61
C ASP A 123 -15.95 12.25 5.12
N TYR A 124 -15.33 11.09 4.88
CA TYR A 124 -15.05 10.60 3.50
C TYR A 124 -16.08 9.60 2.97
N GLY A 125 -17.11 9.27 3.76
CA GLY A 125 -18.10 8.26 3.38
C GLY A 125 -17.51 6.85 3.35
N LEU A 126 -18.08 5.95 2.54
CA LEU A 126 -17.60 4.57 2.44
C LEU A 126 -16.31 4.51 1.61
N THR A 127 -15.21 4.07 2.22
CA THR A 127 -13.89 3.99 1.59
C THR A 127 -13.31 2.58 1.71
N PHE A 128 -12.54 2.17 0.72
CA PHE A 128 -11.78 0.92 0.76
C PHE A 128 -10.70 0.96 1.86
N HIS A 129 -10.57 -0.12 2.63
CA HIS A 129 -9.54 -0.28 3.66
C HIS A 129 -8.39 -1.17 3.19
N GLY A 130 -8.72 -2.33 2.62
CA GLY A 130 -7.73 -3.30 2.17
C GLY A 130 -8.38 -4.60 1.71
N PHE A 131 -7.55 -5.55 1.27
CA PHE A 131 -7.99 -6.92 1.01
C PHE A 131 -7.67 -7.82 2.21
N ASP A 132 -8.50 -8.84 2.40
CA ASP A 132 -8.27 -10.00 3.23
C ASP A 132 -7.76 -11.12 2.33
N TYR A 133 -6.48 -11.48 2.43
CA TYR A 133 -5.94 -12.62 1.70
C TYR A 133 -6.03 -13.91 2.53
N PRO A 134 -6.19 -15.08 1.89
CA PRO A 134 -6.29 -16.36 2.60
C PRO A 134 -5.12 -16.70 3.54
N ASP A 135 -3.91 -16.21 3.25
CA ASP A 135 -2.72 -16.39 4.09
C ASP A 135 -2.69 -15.46 5.31
N GLU A 136 -3.55 -14.44 5.34
CA GLU A 136 -3.72 -13.51 6.47
C GLU A 136 -4.95 -13.86 7.32
N THR A 137 -6.01 -14.41 6.73
CA THR A 137 -7.26 -14.73 7.45
C THR A 137 -7.43 -16.22 7.76
N GLY A 138 -6.74 -17.10 7.03
CA GLY A 138 -6.96 -18.55 7.07
C GLY A 138 -8.19 -19.01 6.27
N GLU A 139 -8.97 -18.11 5.69
CA GLU A 139 -10.16 -18.44 4.90
C GLU A 139 -9.85 -18.57 3.41
N ALA A 140 -10.44 -19.55 2.72
CA ALA A 140 -10.20 -19.78 1.29
C ALA A 140 -10.95 -18.81 0.35
N VAL A 141 -10.99 -17.53 0.70
CA VAL A 141 -11.70 -16.46 -0.02
C VAL A 141 -10.86 -15.18 -0.04
N LEU A 142 -10.89 -14.48 -1.17
CA LEU A 142 -10.43 -13.10 -1.24
C LEU A 142 -11.61 -12.17 -0.92
N SER A 143 -11.47 -11.35 0.11
CA SER A 143 -12.50 -10.37 0.51
C SER A 143 -11.94 -8.94 0.47
N ALA A 144 -12.78 -7.98 0.12
CA ALA A 144 -12.48 -6.55 0.27
C ALA A 144 -13.09 -6.02 1.56
N ARG A 145 -12.28 -5.30 2.35
CA ARG A 145 -12.67 -4.57 3.55
C ARG A 145 -12.95 -3.11 3.20
N PHE A 146 -14.01 -2.57 3.77
CA PHE A 146 -14.39 -1.17 3.67
C PHE A 146 -14.63 -0.59 5.06
N TRP A 147 -14.56 0.72 5.17
CA TRP A 147 -14.79 1.46 6.41
C TRP A 147 -15.25 2.88 6.10
N ARG A 148 -15.50 3.67 7.14
CA ARG A 148 -15.91 5.08 7.01
C ARG A 148 -14.88 6.00 7.68
N PRO A 149 -13.83 6.42 6.95
CA PRO A 149 -12.82 7.28 7.52
C PRO A 149 -13.38 8.65 7.86
N VAL A 150 -12.90 9.19 8.97
CA VAL A 150 -13.09 10.57 9.40
C VAL A 150 -11.70 11.18 9.57
N MET A 151 -11.50 12.37 9.01
CA MET A 151 -10.35 13.21 9.31
C MET A 151 -10.74 14.25 10.35
N GLU A 152 -10.02 14.28 11.46
CA GLU A 152 -10.22 15.26 12.54
C GLU A 152 -8.92 16.02 12.75
N PHE A 153 -8.95 17.34 12.62
CA PHE A 153 -7.75 18.20 12.72
C PHE A 153 -6.61 17.78 11.78
N GLY A 154 -6.95 17.23 10.61
CA GLY A 154 -5.98 16.71 9.63
C GLY A 154 -5.55 15.25 9.86
N HIS A 155 -6.00 14.61 10.93
CA HIS A 155 -5.62 13.25 11.30
C HIS A 155 -6.69 12.22 10.93
N VAL A 156 -6.29 11.13 10.27
CA VAL A 156 -7.13 9.96 9.98
C VAL A 156 -6.56 8.77 10.74
N ARG A 157 -7.36 8.21 11.66
CA ARG A 157 -7.01 7.05 12.47
C ARG A 157 -7.59 5.78 11.87
N PHE A 158 -6.76 4.79 11.60
CA PHE A 158 -7.18 3.56 10.94
C PHE A 158 -7.65 2.52 11.96
N PRO A 159 -8.79 1.85 11.75
CA PRO A 159 -9.13 0.64 12.49
C PRO A 159 -8.17 -0.47 12.08
N ARG A 160 -7.89 -1.37 13.02
CA ARG A 160 -7.23 -2.64 12.72
C ARG A 160 -8.09 -3.45 11.71
N PRO A 161 -7.49 -4.25 10.82
CA PRO A 161 -8.22 -5.06 9.83
C PRO A 161 -9.41 -5.86 10.38
N GLU A 162 -9.26 -6.44 11.57
CA GLU A 162 -10.27 -7.22 12.28
C GLU A 162 -11.47 -6.39 12.73
N ALA A 163 -11.29 -5.10 13.01
CA ALA A 163 -12.32 -4.16 13.44
C ALA A 163 -13.11 -3.53 12.28
N CYS A 164 -12.81 -3.88 11.02
CA CYS A 164 -13.58 -3.44 9.87
C CYS A 164 -14.84 -4.31 9.67
N ASP A 165 -16.03 -3.76 9.92
CA ASP A 165 -17.28 -4.52 9.85
C ASP A 165 -17.82 -4.75 8.43
N ILE A 166 -17.38 -3.95 7.46
CA ILE A 166 -17.93 -3.96 6.10
C ILE A 166 -17.02 -4.79 5.21
N ARG A 167 -17.43 -6.02 4.90
CA ARG A 167 -16.68 -6.94 4.06
C ARG A 167 -17.49 -7.39 2.85
N LYS A 168 -16.81 -7.55 1.71
CA LYS A 168 -17.39 -8.11 0.48
C LYS A 168 -16.52 -9.25 -0.03
N ALA A 169 -17.06 -10.45 -0.06
CA ALA A 169 -16.41 -11.58 -0.72
C ALA A 169 -16.31 -11.32 -2.24
N ILE A 170 -15.11 -11.47 -2.80
CA ILE A 170 -14.84 -11.23 -4.23
C ILE A 170 -14.86 -12.55 -4.98
N ARG A 171 -14.05 -13.52 -4.55
CA ARG A 171 -13.94 -14.85 -5.17
C ARG A 171 -13.23 -15.84 -4.25
N PRO A 172 -13.43 -17.15 -4.44
CA PRO A 172 -12.58 -18.16 -3.84
C PRO A 172 -11.12 -17.97 -4.23
N MET A 173 -10.21 -18.16 -3.26
CA MET A 173 -8.77 -18.06 -3.47
C MET A 173 -8.06 -18.97 -2.46
N THR A 174 -6.99 -19.63 -2.89
CA THR A 174 -6.16 -20.46 -2.02
C THR A 174 -4.89 -19.72 -1.63
N ALA A 175 -4.45 -19.90 -0.39
CA ALA A 175 -3.22 -19.30 0.13
C ALA A 175 -2.01 -19.77 -0.70
N LYS A 176 -1.16 -18.83 -1.09
CA LYS A 176 0.08 -19.14 -1.81
C LYS A 176 1.11 -19.64 -0.81
N ARG A 177 1.62 -20.86 -1.01
CA ARG A 177 2.75 -21.36 -0.20
C ARG A 177 4.04 -20.66 -0.63
N PHE A 178 4.61 -19.83 0.24
CA PHE A 178 5.96 -19.32 0.08
C PHE A 178 6.96 -20.43 0.47
N GLY A 179 7.76 -20.90 -0.48
CA GLY A 179 8.79 -21.91 -0.22
C GLY A 179 10.05 -21.31 0.40
N LYS A 180 10.68 -22.01 1.37
CA LYS A 180 11.92 -21.61 2.06
C LYS A 180 13.13 -21.35 1.13
N GLY A 181 13.10 -21.80 -0.12
CA GLY A 181 14.26 -21.75 -1.03
C GLY A 181 14.66 -20.38 -1.60
N LYS A 182 13.96 -19.29 -1.26
CA LYS A 182 14.26 -17.92 -1.75
C LYS A 182 14.22 -16.84 -0.67
N LEU A 183 14.20 -17.22 0.61
CA LEU A 183 14.19 -16.27 1.71
C LEU A 183 15.63 -16.04 2.18
N ARG A 184 16.08 -14.79 2.11
CA ARG A 184 17.36 -14.38 2.68
C ARG A 184 17.15 -14.14 4.17
N SER A 185 18.02 -14.68 5.03
CA SER A 185 17.94 -14.40 6.46
C SER A 185 18.31 -12.95 6.71
N VAL A 186 17.61 -12.30 7.64
CA VAL A 186 17.87 -10.90 7.95
C VAL A 186 19.23 -10.74 8.67
N GLU A 187 19.82 -11.81 9.20
CA GLU A 187 21.19 -11.78 9.78
C GLU A 187 22.23 -11.61 8.66
N ALA A 188 22.05 -12.33 7.56
CA ALA A 188 22.90 -12.19 6.38
C ALA A 188 22.72 -10.81 5.72
N GLU A 189 21.59 -10.14 5.95
CA GLU A 189 21.35 -8.77 5.48
C GLU A 189 21.94 -7.72 6.43
N ALA A 190 21.76 -7.87 7.74
CA ALA A 190 22.34 -7.01 8.76
C ALA A 190 23.88 -6.97 8.66
N SER A 191 24.51 -8.15 8.51
CA SER A 191 25.97 -8.25 8.34
C SER A 191 26.50 -7.59 7.06
N GLU A 192 25.74 -7.60 5.95
CA GLU A 192 26.14 -6.90 4.71
C GLU A 192 25.98 -5.39 4.84
N LEU A 193 24.93 -4.96 5.55
CA LEU A 193 24.69 -3.55 5.81
C LEU A 193 25.64 -3.00 6.89
N GLY A 194 26.26 -3.85 7.72
CA GLY A 194 27.14 -3.45 8.82
C GLY A 194 26.36 -2.96 10.05
N VAL A 195 25.21 -3.60 10.33
CA VAL A 195 24.38 -3.39 11.53
C VAL A 195 24.37 -4.65 12.37
#